data_AF-A0A166QLX9-F1
#
_entry.id   AF-A0A166QLX9-F1
#
_cell.length_a   1.000
_cell.length_b   1.000
_cell.length_c   1.000
_cell.angle_alpha   90.00
_cell.angle_beta   90.00
_cell.angle_gamma   90.00
#
_symmetry.space_group_name_H-M   'P 1'
#
loop_
_entity.id
_entity.type
_entity.pdbx_description
1 polymer ?
#
loop_
_entity_poly.entity_id
_entity_poly.type
_entity_poly.pdbx_seq_one_letter_code
_entity_poly.pdbx_strand_id
1 'polypeptide(L)'
;MSKQNPPLTRTIRSGFDDETVEIDTYQEIHWPNHQHKVGAGYPLNPELRRWFDQTPNEARESLETKHWWGLPFIRTDTWEAMEKHRREVQASHRQEQNEFVKSDEQLEADIAKDKAQWFATWPTGTRYEVRCLDGGAWDRSTGWGMVGSLEEAIDICKNGPSWRH
;
A
#
# COMPACT_ATOMS: atom_id res chain seq x y z
N MET A 1 12.51 22.52 15.75
CA MET A 1 11.26 21.80 15.39
C MET A 1 10.80 22.36 14.06
N SER A 2 11.07 21.67 12.95
CA SER A 2 10.58 22.10 11.64
C SER A 2 9.06 21.93 11.63
N LYS A 3 8.33 23.03 11.54
CA LYS A 3 6.88 23.01 11.28
C LYS A 3 6.75 22.49 9.85
N GLN A 4 6.39 21.22 9.65
CA GLN A 4 6.01 20.77 8.32
C GLN A 4 4.78 21.58 7.92
N ASN A 5 4.89 22.34 6.82
CA ASN A 5 3.74 22.98 6.23
C ASN A 5 2.72 21.89 5.88
N PRO A 6 1.41 22.13 6.07
CA PRO A 6 0.41 21.19 5.60
C PRO A 6 0.64 20.92 4.10
N PRO A 7 0.46 19.67 3.63
CA PRO A 7 0.62 19.36 2.23
C PRO A 7 -0.31 20.26 1.41
N LEU A 8 0.20 20.80 0.30
CA LEU A 8 -0.64 21.54 -0.64
C LEU A 8 -1.74 20.59 -1.14
N THR A 9 -2.96 21.11 -1.27
CA THR A 9 -4.11 20.33 -1.72
C THR A 9 -4.67 20.84 -3.04
N ARG A 10 -5.39 19.97 -3.74
CA ARG A 10 -6.17 20.27 -4.93
C ARG A 10 -7.47 19.47 -4.94
N THR A 11 -8.46 20.00 -5.64
CA THR A 11 -9.77 19.35 -5.79
C THR A 11 -9.81 18.54 -7.09
N ILE A 12 -10.29 17.31 -7.01
CA ILE A 12 -10.59 16.47 -8.17
C ILE A 12 -12.05 16.02 -8.13
N ARG A 13 -12.58 15.60 -9.28
CA ARG A 13 -13.83 14.82 -9.27
C ARG A 13 -13.59 13.49 -8.56
N SER A 14 -14.54 13.13 -7.71
CA SER A 14 -14.66 11.78 -7.20
C SER A 14 -14.81 10.82 -8.38
N GLY A 15 -14.23 9.64 -8.24
CA GLY A 15 -14.42 8.59 -9.23
C GLY A 15 -15.60 7.66 -8.92
N PHE A 16 -16.30 7.91 -7.80
CA PHE A 16 -17.40 7.08 -7.31
C PHE A 16 -18.78 7.73 -7.52
N ASP A 17 -18.82 9.06 -7.56
CA ASP A 17 -20.03 9.88 -7.66
C ASP A 17 -19.71 11.21 -8.35
N ASP A 18 -20.72 12.06 -8.50
CA ASP A 18 -20.59 13.40 -9.11
C ASP A 18 -19.97 14.44 -8.15
N GLU A 19 -19.49 14.01 -6.97
CA GLU A 19 -18.90 14.92 -5.99
C GLU A 19 -17.43 15.23 -6.31
N THR A 20 -16.85 16.14 -5.53
CA THR A 20 -15.44 16.48 -5.60
C THR A 20 -14.75 16.19 -4.28
N VAL A 21 -13.54 15.67 -4.35
CA VAL A 21 -12.73 15.35 -3.17
C VAL A 21 -11.46 16.18 -3.15
N GLU A 22 -11.04 16.59 -1.95
CA GLU A 22 -9.75 17.22 -1.72
C GLU A 22 -8.67 16.16 -1.58
N ILE A 23 -7.61 16.28 -2.39
CA ILE A 23 -6.42 15.43 -2.32
C ILE A 23 -5.18 16.32 -2.20
N ASP A 24 -4.11 15.77 -1.66
CA ASP A 24 -2.79 16.41 -1.67
C ASP A 24 -2.22 16.49 -3.10
N THR A 25 -1.28 17.43 -3.30
CA THR A 25 -0.56 17.57 -4.56
C THR A 25 0.66 16.65 -4.61
N TYR A 26 1.08 16.29 -5.81
CA TYR A 26 2.29 15.53 -6.07
C TYR A 26 3.54 16.37 -5.79
N GLN A 27 4.42 15.91 -4.90
CA GLN A 27 5.59 16.63 -4.41
C GLN A 27 6.87 15.82 -4.64
N GLU A 28 8.04 16.47 -4.50
CA GLU A 28 9.34 15.83 -4.69
C GLU A 28 9.57 14.60 -3.81
N ILE A 29 9.02 14.59 -2.59
CA ILE A 29 9.11 13.43 -1.70
C ILE A 29 8.43 12.18 -2.29
N HIS A 30 7.51 12.34 -3.24
CA HIS A 30 6.82 11.23 -3.94
C HIS A 30 7.52 10.80 -5.23
N TRP A 31 8.69 11.37 -5.57
CA TRP A 31 9.37 11.05 -6.82
C TRP A 31 10.14 9.74 -6.70
N PRO A 32 10.10 8.84 -7.71
CA PRO A 32 10.79 7.55 -7.66
C PRO A 32 12.30 7.65 -7.41
N ASN A 33 12.95 8.70 -7.89
CA ASN A 33 14.38 8.93 -7.69
C ASN A 33 14.75 9.36 -6.26
N HIS A 34 13.78 9.80 -5.46
CA HIS A 34 13.96 10.19 -4.06
C HIS A 34 13.56 9.07 -3.09
N GLN A 35 13.11 7.92 -3.60
CA GLN A 35 12.73 6.77 -2.77
C GLN A 35 13.94 5.94 -2.38
N HIS A 36 13.81 5.20 -1.29
CA HIS A 36 14.68 4.06 -1.02
C HIS A 36 14.46 2.99 -2.10
N LYS A 37 15.55 2.41 -2.61
CA LYS A 37 15.53 1.49 -3.75
C LYS A 37 16.27 0.19 -3.44
N VAL A 38 15.83 -0.88 -4.09
CA VAL A 38 16.40 -2.23 -3.99
C VAL A 38 16.60 -2.85 -5.38
N GLY A 39 17.47 -3.86 -5.45
CA GLY A 39 17.77 -4.58 -6.69
C GLY A 39 18.21 -3.65 -7.82
N ALA A 40 17.55 -3.75 -8.97
CA ALA A 40 17.82 -2.94 -10.16
C ALA A 40 17.28 -1.50 -10.09
N GLY A 41 16.95 -1.00 -8.89
CA GLY A 41 16.49 0.38 -8.68
C GLY A 41 14.98 0.52 -8.44
N TYR A 42 14.31 -0.54 -8.01
CA TYR A 42 12.88 -0.52 -7.71
C TYR A 42 12.60 0.12 -6.36
N PRO A 43 11.61 1.04 -6.24
CA PRO A 43 11.25 1.63 -4.96
C PRO A 43 10.76 0.58 -3.96
N LEU A 44 11.27 0.63 -2.73
CA LEU A 44 10.82 -0.20 -1.60
C LEU A 44 10.16 0.68 -0.55
N ASN A 45 8.92 0.37 -0.19
CA ASN A 45 8.06 1.17 0.68
C ASN A 45 8.07 2.66 0.30
N PRO A 46 7.77 3.00 -0.97
CA PRO A 46 7.83 4.39 -1.40
C PRO A 46 6.85 5.26 -0.63
N GLU A 47 7.25 6.52 -0.38
CA GLU A 47 6.36 7.56 0.12
C GLU A 47 5.45 8.01 -1.03
N LEU A 48 4.36 7.27 -1.24
CA LEU A 48 3.36 7.62 -2.24
C LEU A 48 2.52 8.79 -1.74
N ARG A 49 2.01 9.57 -2.68
CA ARG A 49 1.04 10.63 -2.40
C ARG A 49 -0.16 10.04 -1.63
N ARG A 50 -0.75 10.81 -0.72
CA ARG A 50 -1.97 10.37 -0.04
C ARG A 50 -3.04 10.07 -1.09
N TRP A 51 -3.84 9.04 -0.87
CA TRP A 51 -4.86 8.60 -1.85
C TRP A 51 -4.30 8.13 -3.21
N PHE A 52 -3.00 7.82 -3.34
CA PHE A 52 -2.42 7.33 -4.60
C PHE A 52 -3.20 6.15 -5.20
N ASP A 53 -3.60 5.18 -4.37
CA ASP A 53 -4.40 4.01 -4.78
C ASP A 53 -5.92 4.23 -4.70
N GLN A 54 -6.37 5.49 -4.70
CA GLN A 54 -7.78 5.89 -4.73
C GLN A 54 -7.99 7.10 -5.66
N THR A 55 -7.02 7.40 -6.53
CA THR A 55 -7.07 8.55 -7.43
C THR A 55 -7.29 8.07 -8.87
N PRO A 56 -8.40 8.46 -9.52
CA PRO A 56 -8.65 8.14 -10.92
C PRO A 56 -7.44 8.49 -11.80
N ASN A 57 -7.06 7.62 -12.73
CA ASN A 57 -5.88 7.81 -13.58
C ASN A 57 -5.93 9.13 -14.36
N GLU A 58 -7.11 9.51 -14.84
CA GLU A 58 -7.34 10.76 -15.57
C GLU A 58 -7.23 12.02 -14.68
N ALA A 59 -7.42 11.86 -13.37
CA ALA A 59 -7.35 12.94 -12.40
C ALA A 59 -5.95 13.13 -11.80
N ARG A 60 -4.98 12.25 -12.12
CA ARG A 60 -3.60 12.33 -11.63
C ARG A 60 -2.86 13.51 -12.22
N GLU A 61 -1.91 14.06 -11.46
CA GLU A 61 -1.01 15.07 -12.00
C GLU A 61 -0.12 14.46 -13.08
N SER A 62 0.11 15.18 -14.18
CA SER A 62 0.86 14.66 -15.32
C SER A 62 2.25 14.15 -14.95
N LEU A 63 2.90 14.80 -13.99
CA LEU A 63 4.21 14.39 -13.49
C LEU A 63 4.14 13.09 -12.66
N GLU A 64 3.09 12.91 -11.85
CA GLU A 64 2.85 11.67 -11.10
C GLU A 64 2.70 10.49 -12.05
N THR A 65 1.87 10.64 -13.09
CA THR A 65 1.71 9.64 -14.14
C THR A 65 3.03 9.38 -14.86
N LYS A 66 3.76 10.42 -15.28
CA LYS A 66 5.06 10.25 -15.95
C LYS A 66 6.08 9.47 -15.11
N HIS A 67 6.07 9.66 -13.79
CA HIS A 67 7.01 9.02 -12.89
C HIS A 67 6.65 7.58 -12.54
N TRP A 68 5.37 7.30 -12.30
CA TRP A 68 4.93 6.04 -11.74
C TRP A 68 4.30 5.09 -12.76
N TRP A 69 3.88 5.58 -13.93
CA TRP A 69 3.24 4.73 -14.92
C TRP A 69 4.20 3.66 -15.46
N GLY A 70 3.83 2.39 -15.31
CA GLY A 70 4.63 1.24 -15.70
C GLY A 70 5.86 0.99 -14.80
N LEU A 71 6.04 1.75 -13.72
CA LEU A 71 7.12 1.53 -12.75
C LEU A 71 6.62 0.65 -11.60
N PRO A 72 7.08 -0.60 -11.48
CA PRO A 72 6.73 -1.43 -10.34
C PRO A 72 7.47 -0.97 -9.08
N PHE A 73 6.82 -1.14 -7.94
CA PHE A 73 7.34 -0.87 -6.60
C PHE A 73 6.92 -1.96 -5.63
N ILE A 74 7.64 -2.03 -4.51
CA ILE A 74 7.46 -3.08 -3.50
C ILE A 74 6.93 -2.44 -2.22
N ARG A 75 5.92 -3.04 -1.62
CA ARG A 75 5.46 -2.75 -0.25
C ARG A 75 5.73 -3.94 0.65
N THR A 76 6.08 -3.68 1.91
CA THR A 76 6.29 -4.73 2.90
C THR A 76 5.29 -4.61 4.03
N ASP A 77 4.77 -5.75 4.46
CA ASP A 77 4.08 -5.88 5.74
C ASP A 77 4.80 -6.93 6.58
N THR A 78 4.94 -6.67 7.87
CA THR A 78 5.48 -7.66 8.81
C THR A 78 4.37 -8.23 9.67
N TRP A 79 4.60 -9.43 10.21
CA TRP A 79 3.70 -10.01 11.21
C TRP A 79 3.43 -9.04 12.37
N GLU A 80 4.47 -8.39 12.88
CA GLU A 80 4.36 -7.47 14.02
C GLU A 80 3.46 -6.27 13.70
N ALA A 81 3.58 -5.72 12.48
CA ALA A 81 2.71 -4.63 12.03
C ALA A 81 1.25 -5.09 11.88
N MET A 82 1.03 -6.29 11.34
CA MET A 82 -0.32 -6.87 11.19
C MET A 82 -0.96 -7.21 12.53
N GLU A 83 -0.22 -7.81 13.45
CA GLU A 83 -0.69 -8.10 14.80
C GLU A 83 -1.05 -6.82 15.54
N LYS A 84 -0.18 -5.80 15.47
CA LYS A 84 -0.44 -4.50 16.06
C LYS A 84 -1.72 -3.89 15.52
N HIS A 85 -1.87 -3.86 14.19
CA HIS A 85 -3.07 -3.33 13.54
C HIS A 85 -4.34 -4.08 13.97
N ARG A 86 -4.31 -5.41 14.04
CA ARG A 86 -5.44 -6.23 14.53
C ARG A 86 -5.87 -5.82 15.94
N ARG A 87 -4.90 -5.61 16.84
CA ARG A 87 -5.18 -5.19 18.22
C ARG A 87 -5.73 -3.77 18.27
N GLU A 88 -5.21 -2.85 17.46
CA GLU A 88 -5.70 -1.47 17.36
C GLU A 88 -7.15 -1.42 16.85
N VAL A 89 -7.46 -2.15 15.77
CA VAL A 89 -8.84 -2.26 15.23
C VAL A 89 -9.80 -2.77 16.29
N GLN A 90 -9.39 -3.80 17.03
CA GLN A 90 -10.20 -4.35 18.11
C GLN A 90 -10.37 -3.37 19.29
N ALA A 91 -9.36 -2.56 19.60
CA ALA A 91 -9.48 -1.48 20.58
C ALA A 91 -10.47 -0.39 20.12
N SER A 92 -10.43 -0.01 18.84
CA SER A 92 -11.41 0.92 18.25
C SER A 92 -12.83 0.38 18.32
N HIS A 93 -13.04 -0.89 17.96
CA HIS A 93 -14.36 -1.52 18.08
C HIS A 93 -14.90 -1.50 19.52
N ARG A 94 -14.03 -1.72 20.52
CA ARG A 94 -14.40 -1.63 21.95
C ARG A 94 -14.79 -0.22 22.35
N GLN A 95 -14.05 0.79 21.88
CA GLN A 95 -14.36 2.19 22.13
C GLN A 95 -15.70 2.59 21.52
N GLU A 96 -15.98 2.14 20.30
CA GLU A 96 -17.23 2.38 19.59
C GLU A 96 -18.40 1.52 20.09
N GLN A 97 -18.12 0.49 20.90
CA GLN A 97 -19.08 -0.51 21.36
C GLN A 97 -19.87 -1.13 20.20
N ASN A 98 -19.20 -1.38 19.08
CA ASN A 98 -19.85 -1.88 17.87
C ASN A 98 -19.97 -3.42 17.87
N GLU A 99 -20.67 -3.97 16.88
CA GLU A 99 -20.97 -5.40 16.78
C GLU A 99 -19.76 -6.30 16.50
N PHE A 100 -18.60 -5.72 16.15
CA PHE A 100 -17.38 -6.47 15.84
C PHE A 100 -16.49 -6.72 17.07
N VAL A 101 -16.92 -6.29 18.26
CA VAL A 101 -16.19 -6.50 19.52
C VAL A 101 -16.11 -7.99 19.86
N LYS A 102 -14.91 -8.54 19.74
CA LYS A 102 -14.52 -9.87 20.25
C LYS A 102 -14.12 -9.89 21.74
N SER A 103 -14.31 -11.03 22.39
CA SER A 103 -13.67 -11.30 23.69
C SER A 103 -12.15 -11.35 23.56
N ASP A 104 -11.42 -11.21 24.67
CA ASP A 104 -9.96 -11.33 24.65
C ASP A 104 -9.52 -12.72 24.20
N GLU A 105 -10.20 -13.78 24.65
CA GLU A 105 -9.89 -15.16 24.24
C GLU A 105 -10.11 -15.38 22.74
N GLN A 106 -11.18 -14.82 22.17
CA GLN A 106 -11.44 -14.89 20.73
C GLN A 106 -10.39 -14.12 19.93
N LEU A 107 -9.99 -12.94 20.40
CA LEU A 107 -8.93 -12.15 19.76
C LEU A 107 -7.61 -12.90 19.74
N GLU A 108 -7.17 -13.46 20.88
CA GLU A 108 -5.91 -14.20 20.95
C GLU A 108 -5.94 -15.47 20.10
N ALA A 109 -7.06 -16.19 20.06
CA ALA A 109 -7.23 -17.37 19.21
C ALA A 109 -7.11 -17.01 17.71
N ASP A 110 -7.73 -15.91 17.29
CA ASP A 110 -7.63 -15.42 15.91
C ASP A 110 -6.20 -14.98 15.58
N ILE A 111 -5.56 -14.20 16.45
CA ILE A 111 -4.16 -13.78 16.27
C ILE A 111 -3.24 -15.00 16.16
N ALA A 112 -3.39 -16.02 16.99
CA ALA A 112 -2.58 -17.23 16.93
C ALA A 112 -2.78 -18.00 15.60
N LYS A 113 -4.03 -18.10 15.14
CA LYS A 113 -4.37 -18.72 13.85
C LYS A 113 -3.77 -17.95 12.69
N ASP A 114 -3.92 -16.63 12.68
CA ASP A 114 -3.37 -15.76 11.64
C ASP A 114 -1.85 -15.80 11.64
N LYS A 115 -1.21 -15.86 12.81
CA LYS A 115 0.25 -16.01 12.94
C LYS A 115 0.73 -17.29 12.28
N ALA A 116 0.08 -18.41 12.60
CA ALA A 116 0.45 -19.70 12.02
C ALA A 116 0.31 -19.67 10.48
N GLN A 117 -0.77 -19.08 9.96
CA GLN A 117 -0.96 -18.94 8.52
C GLN A 117 0.05 -17.97 7.89
N TRP A 118 0.37 -16.85 8.57
CA TRP A 118 1.33 -15.86 8.12
C TRP A 118 2.72 -16.48 7.93
N PHE A 119 3.24 -17.17 8.95
CA PHE A 119 4.55 -17.79 8.89
C PHE A 119 4.58 -19.05 8.01
N ALA A 120 3.44 -19.70 7.75
CA ALA A 120 3.35 -20.75 6.74
C ALA A 120 3.52 -20.20 5.31
N THR A 121 3.00 -19.00 5.03
CA THR A 121 3.09 -18.37 3.70
C THR A 121 4.36 -17.53 3.54
N TRP A 122 4.79 -16.82 4.59
CA TRP A 122 5.92 -15.90 4.61
C TRP A 122 6.85 -16.26 5.79
N PRO A 123 7.73 -17.26 5.63
CA PRO A 123 8.51 -17.82 6.73
C PRO A 123 9.45 -16.83 7.42
N THR A 124 9.85 -15.76 6.72
CA THR A 124 10.70 -14.69 7.26
C THR A 124 9.92 -13.71 8.15
N GLY A 125 8.60 -13.84 8.23
CA GLY A 125 7.73 -12.89 8.90
C GLY A 125 7.41 -11.64 8.08
N THR A 126 8.01 -11.46 6.89
CA THR A 126 7.76 -10.33 5.99
C THR A 126 7.08 -10.77 4.70
N ARG A 127 5.96 -10.13 4.37
CA ARG A 127 5.31 -10.22 3.07
C ARG A 127 5.79 -9.08 2.19
N TYR A 128 6.18 -9.39 0.96
CA TYR A 128 6.51 -8.41 -0.07
C TYR A 128 5.42 -8.41 -1.13
N GLU A 129 4.72 -7.28 -1.27
CA GLU A 129 3.71 -7.07 -2.32
C GLU A 129 4.30 -6.20 -3.43
N VAL A 130 4.25 -6.70 -4.67
CA VAL A 130 4.65 -5.94 -5.85
C VAL A 130 3.43 -5.30 -6.47
N ARG A 131 3.52 -4.00 -6.75
CA ARG A 131 2.44 -3.21 -7.34
C ARG A 131 2.96 -2.35 -8.48
N CYS A 132 2.11 -2.03 -9.45
CA CYS A 132 2.47 -1.12 -10.55
C CYS A 132 1.27 -0.29 -11.00
N LEU A 133 1.46 1.01 -11.19
CA LEU A 133 0.44 1.85 -11.81
C LEU A 133 0.50 1.67 -13.33
N ASP A 134 -0.39 0.85 -13.89
CA ASP A 134 -0.29 0.41 -15.29
C ASP A 134 -1.64 0.32 -16.01
N GLY A 135 -2.69 0.87 -15.41
CA GLY A 135 -4.04 0.89 -15.99
C GLY A 135 -4.84 -0.41 -15.83
N GLY A 136 -4.35 -1.40 -15.08
CA GLY A 136 -5.14 -2.58 -14.72
C GLY A 136 -6.35 -2.26 -13.82
N ALA A 137 -6.31 -1.12 -13.13
CA ALA A 137 -7.47 -0.50 -12.49
C ALA A 137 -7.56 0.98 -12.87
N TRP A 138 -8.77 1.54 -12.79
CA TRP A 138 -9.05 2.92 -13.18
C TRP A 138 -8.57 3.95 -12.15
N ASP A 139 -8.38 3.55 -10.88
CA ASP A 139 -8.09 4.43 -9.72
C ASP A 139 -6.87 4.04 -8.88
N ARG A 140 -6.25 2.89 -9.15
CA ARG A 140 -5.18 2.33 -8.30
C ARG A 140 -4.12 1.59 -9.09
N SER A 141 -2.99 1.38 -8.45
CA SER A 141 -1.99 0.44 -8.94
C SER A 141 -2.58 -0.98 -9.02
N THR A 142 -2.03 -1.82 -9.89
CA THR A 142 -2.38 -3.22 -10.02
C THR A 142 -1.47 -4.07 -9.13
N GLY A 143 -2.03 -5.05 -8.42
CA GLY A 143 -1.25 -6.02 -7.65
C GLY A 143 -0.61 -7.04 -8.58
N TRP A 144 0.71 -7.05 -8.65
CA TRP A 144 1.47 -7.99 -9.48
C TRP A 144 1.77 -9.31 -8.78
N GLY A 145 1.83 -9.31 -7.45
CA GLY A 145 1.99 -10.53 -6.65
C GLY A 145 2.37 -10.26 -5.20
N MET A 146 2.32 -11.31 -4.38
CA MET A 146 2.77 -11.30 -2.99
C MET A 146 3.70 -12.49 -2.75
N VAL A 147 4.88 -12.24 -2.18
CA VAL A 147 5.95 -13.24 -2.02
C VAL A 147 6.64 -13.13 -0.66
N GLY A 148 7.40 -14.15 -0.28
CA GLY A 148 8.02 -14.27 1.05
C GLY A 148 9.46 -13.76 1.14
N SER A 149 10.06 -13.38 0.01
CA SER A 149 11.41 -12.81 -0.04
C SER A 149 11.50 -11.55 -0.91
N LEU A 150 12.50 -10.74 -0.63
CA LEU A 150 12.79 -9.53 -1.39
C LEU A 150 13.26 -9.86 -2.81
N GLU A 151 14.02 -10.95 -2.96
CA GLU A 151 14.55 -11.42 -4.24
C GLU A 151 13.42 -11.83 -5.20
N GLU A 152 12.43 -12.58 -4.70
CA GLU A 152 11.25 -12.95 -5.50
C GLU A 152 10.46 -11.70 -5.93
N ALA A 153 10.34 -10.70 -5.06
CA ALA A 153 9.65 -9.46 -5.37
C ALA A 153 10.39 -8.66 -6.46
N ILE A 154 11.72 -8.61 -6.38
CA ILE A 154 12.56 -7.99 -7.42
C ILE A 154 12.41 -8.73 -8.76
N ASP A 155 12.28 -10.07 -8.75
CA ASP A 155 12.06 -10.84 -9.96
C ASP A 155 10.71 -10.52 -10.62
N ILE A 156 9.64 -10.40 -9.84
CA ILE A 156 8.33 -9.94 -10.33
C ILE A 156 8.42 -8.51 -10.90
N CYS A 157 9.13 -7.58 -10.23
CA CYS A 157 9.35 -6.23 -10.76
C CYS A 157 10.05 -6.24 -12.12
N LYS A 158 10.95 -7.21 -12.35
CA LYS A 158 11.73 -7.33 -13.58
C LYS A 158 10.96 -7.98 -14.72
N ASN A 159 10.24 -9.07 -14.41
CA ASN A 159 9.63 -9.92 -15.42
C ASN A 159 8.13 -9.64 -15.64
N GLY A 160 7.53 -8.83 -14.75
CA GLY A 160 6.09 -8.60 -14.71
C GLY A 160 5.36 -9.69 -13.93
N PRO A 161 4.03 -9.54 -13.77
CA PRO A 161 3.22 -10.53 -13.09
C PRO A 161 2.95 -11.74 -13.97
N SER A 162 2.85 -12.92 -13.36
CA SER A 162 2.66 -14.20 -14.08
C SER A 162 1.39 -14.28 -14.93
N TRP A 163 0.38 -13.46 -14.64
CA TRP A 163 -0.90 -13.42 -15.35
C TRP A 163 -0.91 -12.48 -16.57
N ARG A 164 0.19 -11.78 -16.88
CA ARG A 164 0.28 -10.82 -17.99
C ARG A 164 0.93 -11.41 -19.27
N HIS A 165 1.14 -12.72 -19.33
CA HIS A 165 1.75 -13.42 -20.47
C HIS A 165 0.73 -13.95 -21.48
#